data_AF-A0A2Y9GNZ7-F1
#
_entry.id   AF-A0A2Y9GNZ7-F1
#
_cell.length_a   1.000
_cell.length_b   1.000
_cell.length_c   1.000
_cell.angle_alpha   90.00
_cell.angle_beta   90.00
_cell.angle_gamma   90.00
#
_symmetry.space_group_name_H-M   'P 1'
#
loop_
_entity.id
_entity.type
_entity.pdbx_description
1 polymer ?
#
loop_
_entity_poly.entity_id
_entity_poly.type
_entity_poly.pdbx_seq_one_letter_code
_entity_poly.pdbx_strand_id
1 'polypeptide(L)'
;MSTIKEKLIENLTEEDKISQNKITIVGTGAVGMACAICILLKDLADELALVDVAVDKLKGEMMDLQHGSLFFNTSKITSGKVDILTYVVWKLSGLPATRVIGSGCNLDSARFRYLIGEKLGVHPTSCHGWIIGEHGDSSVPLWSGVNVAGVALKTLDPKLGTDSDKDQWKNIHKQVVESAYEIIKLKGYTSWAIGLSVTDLAGSILKNLRRVHPVSTMVKGLYGIKEEIFLSIPCVLGRNGVSDVVKVNLNSEEEAFFKKSADTLWNVQKELIF
;
A
#
# COMPACT_ATOMS: atom_id res chain seq x y z
N MET A 1 -49.71 1.22 17.87
CA MET A 1 -48.98 1.79 19.04
C MET A 1 -47.68 2.35 18.53
N SER A 2 -47.21 3.48 19.06
CA SER A 2 -45.89 4.01 18.68
C SER A 2 -44.74 3.16 19.21
N THR A 3 -43.67 3.05 18.43
CA THR A 3 -42.48 2.27 18.78
C THR A 3 -41.66 2.95 19.89
N ILE A 4 -40.67 2.23 20.45
CA ILE A 4 -39.75 2.82 21.44
C ILE A 4 -38.89 3.93 20.78
N LYS A 5 -38.48 3.77 19.50
CA LYS A 5 -37.72 4.79 18.76
C LYS A 5 -38.52 6.10 18.69
N GLU A 6 -39.78 6.03 18.27
CA GLU A 6 -40.70 7.20 18.17
C GLU A 6 -40.98 7.89 19.52
N LYS A 7 -40.91 7.18 20.64
CA LYS A 7 -41.11 7.76 21.98
C LYS A 7 -39.85 8.37 22.58
N LEU A 8 -38.68 7.95 22.11
CA LEU A 8 -37.37 8.35 22.64
C LEU A 8 -36.68 9.41 21.78
N ILE A 9 -36.88 9.36 20.46
CA ILE A 9 -36.12 10.14 19.48
C ILE A 9 -37.11 10.84 18.54
N GLU A 10 -37.17 12.17 18.64
CA GLU A 10 -37.81 13.02 17.65
C GLU A 10 -36.87 13.18 16.44
N ASN A 11 -37.27 12.65 15.29
CA ASN A 11 -36.47 12.73 14.07
C ASN A 11 -36.76 14.05 13.34
N LEU A 12 -35.79 14.97 13.35
CA LEU A 12 -35.91 16.31 12.77
C LEU A 12 -35.49 16.40 11.30
N THR A 13 -34.79 15.38 10.78
CA THR A 13 -34.26 15.31 9.41
C THR A 13 -34.28 13.86 8.91
N GLU A 14 -34.49 13.64 7.61
CA GLU A 14 -34.30 12.30 7.03
C GLU A 14 -32.87 11.79 7.27
N GLU A 15 -32.72 10.48 7.47
CA GLU A 15 -31.41 9.83 7.63
C GLU A 15 -30.64 9.88 6.30
N ASP A 16 -29.40 10.41 6.32
CA ASP A 16 -28.52 10.48 5.14
C ASP A 16 -28.21 9.07 4.59
N LYS A 17 -28.76 8.74 3.43
CA LYS A 17 -28.63 7.41 2.80
C LYS A 17 -27.29 7.20 2.10
N ILE A 18 -26.52 8.27 1.85
CA ILE A 18 -25.31 8.28 1.03
C ILE A 18 -24.09 8.61 1.90
N SER A 19 -23.23 7.62 2.11
CA SER A 19 -21.90 7.81 2.72
C SER A 19 -21.03 8.73 1.86
N GLN A 20 -20.28 9.61 2.52
CA GLN A 20 -19.36 10.57 1.90
C GLN A 20 -17.97 9.96 1.70
N ASN A 21 -17.54 9.06 2.60
CA ASN A 21 -16.20 8.46 2.61
C ASN A 21 -16.26 6.93 2.69
N LYS A 22 -17.00 6.29 1.77
CA LYS A 22 -17.09 4.83 1.70
C LYS A 22 -15.75 4.19 1.34
N ILE A 23 -15.33 3.18 2.11
CA ILE A 23 -14.24 2.28 1.73
C ILE A 23 -14.79 0.86 1.56
N THR A 24 -14.36 0.19 0.49
CA THR A 24 -14.68 -1.22 0.24
C THR A 24 -13.39 -2.05 0.30
N ILE A 25 -13.39 -3.14 1.07
CA ILE A 25 -12.30 -4.10 1.17
C ILE A 25 -12.73 -5.42 0.52
N VAL A 26 -11.96 -5.84 -0.48
CA VAL A 26 -12.13 -7.09 -1.20
C VAL A 26 -11.23 -8.17 -0.59
N GLY A 27 -11.84 -9.24 -0.11
CA GLY A 27 -11.22 -10.34 0.63
C GLY A 27 -11.18 -10.06 2.14
N THR A 28 -11.86 -10.88 2.93
CA THR A 28 -11.78 -10.93 4.41
C THR A 28 -10.72 -11.91 4.90
N GLY A 29 -9.60 -12.02 4.17
CA GLY A 29 -8.41 -12.73 4.63
C GLY A 29 -7.68 -11.96 5.75
N ALA A 30 -6.61 -12.54 6.30
CA ALA A 30 -5.83 -11.89 7.36
C ALA A 30 -5.28 -10.50 6.97
N VAL A 31 -4.97 -10.29 5.69
CA VAL A 31 -4.60 -8.96 5.14
C VAL A 31 -5.80 -8.02 5.12
N GLY A 32 -6.94 -8.45 4.58
CA GLY A 32 -8.14 -7.62 4.48
C GLY A 32 -8.67 -7.16 5.84
N MET A 33 -8.67 -8.05 6.83
CA MET A 33 -9.07 -7.69 8.20
C MET A 33 -8.05 -6.81 8.90
N ALA A 34 -6.75 -6.97 8.62
CA ALA A 34 -5.73 -6.03 9.09
C ALA A 34 -5.89 -4.64 8.45
N CYS A 35 -6.27 -4.54 7.17
CA CYS A 35 -6.65 -3.27 6.55
C CYS A 35 -7.90 -2.69 7.22
N ALA A 36 -8.95 -3.50 7.41
CA ALA A 36 -10.23 -3.09 8.00
C ALA A 36 -10.06 -2.44 9.37
N ILE A 37 -9.40 -3.13 10.30
CA ILE A 37 -9.20 -2.60 11.66
C ILE A 37 -8.31 -1.35 11.67
N CYS A 38 -7.28 -1.28 10.82
CA CYS A 38 -6.43 -0.09 10.74
C CYS A 38 -7.18 1.12 10.15
N ILE A 39 -8.08 0.91 9.18
CA ILE A 39 -8.95 1.93 8.60
C ILE A 39 -9.94 2.49 9.63
N LEU A 40 -10.57 1.61 10.42
CA LEU A 40 -11.49 1.97 11.49
C LEU A 40 -10.78 2.78 12.59
N LEU A 41 -9.63 2.29 13.08
CA LEU A 41 -8.81 2.96 14.10
C LEU A 41 -8.11 4.25 13.63
N LYS A 42 -8.27 4.65 12.36
CA LYS A 42 -7.75 5.90 11.79
C LYS A 42 -8.85 6.88 11.36
N ASP A 43 -10.11 6.53 11.65
CA ASP A 43 -11.31 7.30 11.28
C ASP A 43 -11.25 7.76 9.82
N LEU A 44 -11.01 6.81 8.90
CA LEU A 44 -10.91 7.09 7.47
C LEU A 44 -12.24 6.95 6.71
N ALA A 45 -13.21 6.22 7.26
CA ALA A 45 -14.47 5.90 6.61
C ALA A 45 -15.68 6.16 7.52
N ASP A 46 -16.76 6.66 6.92
CA ASP A 46 -18.10 6.70 7.54
C ASP A 46 -18.88 5.39 7.26
N GLU A 47 -18.61 4.75 6.12
CA GLU A 47 -19.10 3.42 5.74
C GLU A 47 -17.94 2.49 5.31
N LEU A 48 -17.83 1.34 5.96
CA LEU A 48 -16.96 0.24 5.55
C LEU A 48 -17.79 -0.90 4.92
N ALA A 49 -17.39 -1.36 3.74
CA ALA A 49 -17.96 -2.54 3.09
C ALA A 49 -16.91 -3.64 2.97
N LEU A 50 -17.21 -4.83 3.48
CA LEU A 50 -16.39 -6.04 3.31
C LEU A 50 -16.96 -6.88 2.17
N VAL A 51 -16.11 -7.52 1.37
CA VAL A 51 -16.58 -8.31 0.23
C VAL A 51 -15.78 -9.61 0.10
N ASP A 52 -16.44 -10.77 0.15
CA ASP A 52 -15.78 -12.08 0.05
C ASP A 52 -16.74 -13.14 -0.53
N VAL A 53 -16.20 -14.27 -0.96
CA VAL A 53 -16.95 -15.45 -1.42
C VAL A 53 -17.33 -16.38 -0.27
N ALA A 54 -16.57 -16.39 0.83
CA ALA A 54 -16.79 -17.22 2.01
C ALA A 54 -17.86 -16.59 2.94
N VAL A 55 -19.14 -16.77 2.59
CA VAL A 55 -20.29 -16.09 3.20
C VAL A 55 -20.33 -16.13 4.74
N ASP A 56 -20.14 -17.31 5.35
CA ASP A 56 -20.20 -17.44 6.81
C ASP A 56 -19.05 -16.72 7.51
N LYS A 57 -17.84 -16.80 6.91
CA LYS A 57 -16.67 -16.08 7.39
C LYS A 57 -16.89 -14.57 7.29
N LEU A 58 -17.28 -14.09 6.12
CA LEU A 58 -17.60 -12.69 5.85
C LEU A 58 -18.60 -12.12 6.85
N LYS A 59 -19.67 -12.89 7.16
CA LYS A 59 -20.67 -12.50 8.15
C LYS A 59 -20.09 -12.45 9.56
N GLY A 60 -19.28 -13.44 9.96
CA GLY A 60 -18.60 -13.46 11.24
C GLY A 60 -17.67 -12.26 11.45
N GLU A 61 -16.78 -12.01 10.47
CA GLU A 61 -15.84 -10.89 10.47
C GLU A 61 -16.57 -9.53 10.50
N MET A 62 -17.68 -9.39 9.77
CA MET A 62 -18.53 -8.20 9.82
C MET A 62 -19.17 -8.00 11.21
N MET A 63 -19.72 -9.06 11.81
CA MET A 63 -20.36 -9.00 13.12
C MET A 63 -19.37 -8.68 14.24
N ASP A 64 -18.16 -9.25 14.19
CA ASP A 64 -17.12 -9.00 15.19
C ASP A 64 -16.67 -7.53 15.17
N LEU A 65 -16.48 -6.94 13.97
CA LEU A 65 -16.27 -5.50 13.85
C LEU A 65 -17.46 -4.69 14.38
N GLN A 66 -18.71 -5.07 14.06
CA GLN A 66 -19.91 -4.39 14.56
C GLN A 66 -20.00 -4.40 16.10
N HIS A 67 -19.60 -5.47 16.77
CA HIS A 67 -19.52 -5.51 18.24
C HIS A 67 -18.47 -4.54 18.80
N GLY A 68 -17.41 -4.24 18.02
CA GLY A 68 -16.39 -3.24 18.34
C GLY A 68 -16.81 -1.78 18.10
N SER A 69 -18.03 -1.50 17.61
CA SER A 69 -18.48 -0.16 17.19
C SER A 69 -18.44 0.94 18.26
N LEU A 70 -18.31 0.59 19.54
CA LEU A 70 -18.06 1.56 20.62
C LEU A 70 -16.67 2.22 20.53
N PHE A 71 -15.71 1.61 19.82
CA PHE A 71 -14.30 1.99 19.84
C PHE A 71 -13.81 2.71 18.57
N PHE A 72 -14.69 3.01 17.61
CA PHE A 72 -14.36 3.72 16.37
C PHE A 72 -15.57 4.54 15.87
N ASN A 73 -15.32 5.60 15.08
CA ASN A 73 -16.38 6.54 14.68
C ASN A 73 -17.14 6.13 13.41
N THR A 74 -16.75 5.04 12.74
CA THR A 74 -17.42 4.53 11.53
C THR A 74 -18.83 4.01 11.85
N SER A 75 -19.84 4.76 11.41
CA SER A 75 -21.25 4.50 11.72
C SER A 75 -21.86 3.24 11.07
N LYS A 76 -21.25 2.73 9.99
CA LYS A 76 -21.88 1.71 9.14
C LYS A 76 -20.86 0.69 8.63
N ILE A 77 -21.07 -0.58 8.97
CA ILE A 77 -20.27 -1.71 8.46
C ILE A 77 -21.21 -2.70 7.75
N THR A 78 -20.89 -3.05 6.52
CA THR A 78 -21.72 -3.87 5.61
C THR A 78 -20.90 -4.96 4.91
N SER A 79 -21.57 -5.96 4.31
CA SER A 79 -20.91 -7.06 3.61
C SER A 79 -21.57 -7.46 2.28
N GLY A 80 -20.80 -7.87 1.27
CA GLY A 80 -21.28 -8.36 -0.04
C GLY A 80 -20.42 -9.47 -0.67
N LYS A 81 -20.76 -9.91 -1.90
CA LYS A 81 -19.97 -10.88 -2.70
C LYS A 81 -19.16 -10.17 -3.79
N VAL A 82 -18.02 -10.74 -4.20
CA VAL A 82 -17.01 -10.02 -5.01
C VAL A 82 -16.67 -10.67 -6.35
N ASP A 83 -16.29 -9.80 -7.30
CA ASP A 83 -15.71 -10.10 -8.61
C ASP A 83 -14.32 -9.38 -8.76
N ILE A 84 -13.46 -9.80 -9.71
CA ILE A 84 -11.97 -9.92 -9.58
C ILE A 84 -11.17 -9.07 -10.62
N LEU A 85 -9.93 -8.52 -10.46
CA LEU A 85 -9.05 -8.04 -9.36
C LEU A 85 -7.99 -7.02 -9.93
N THR A 86 -7.36 -6.15 -9.13
CA THR A 86 -6.70 -4.86 -9.50
C THR A 86 -6.12 -4.60 -10.93
N TYR A 87 -5.19 -5.38 -11.50
CA TYR A 87 -4.73 -5.12 -12.90
C TYR A 87 -5.83 -5.45 -13.93
N VAL A 88 -6.49 -6.58 -13.69
CA VAL A 88 -7.72 -7.00 -14.38
C VAL A 88 -8.79 -5.94 -14.16
N VAL A 89 -8.91 -5.34 -12.96
CA VAL A 89 -9.79 -4.19 -12.72
C VAL A 89 -9.40 -3.01 -13.58
N TRP A 90 -8.11 -2.65 -13.77
CA TRP A 90 -7.79 -1.55 -14.70
C TRP A 90 -8.29 -1.82 -16.13
N LYS A 91 -7.95 -2.99 -16.70
CA LYS A 91 -8.36 -3.33 -18.08
C LYS A 91 -9.87 -3.56 -18.21
N LEU A 92 -10.55 -4.17 -17.23
CA LEU A 92 -11.99 -4.45 -17.27
C LEU A 92 -12.90 -3.29 -16.82
N SER A 93 -12.46 -2.44 -15.89
CA SER A 93 -13.30 -1.33 -15.38
C SER A 93 -13.35 -0.11 -16.31
N GLY A 94 -12.41 -0.01 -17.27
CA GLY A 94 -12.25 1.19 -18.10
C GLY A 94 -11.84 2.45 -17.32
N LEU A 95 -11.44 2.32 -16.05
CA LEU A 95 -10.97 3.46 -15.26
C LEU A 95 -9.65 4.03 -15.82
N PRO A 96 -9.41 5.35 -15.71
CA PRO A 96 -8.09 5.91 -15.99
C PRO A 96 -7.06 5.31 -15.02
N ALA A 97 -5.84 5.03 -15.50
CA ALA A 97 -4.79 4.37 -14.72
C ALA A 97 -4.46 5.11 -13.41
N THR A 98 -4.65 6.43 -13.35
CA THR A 98 -4.51 7.25 -12.14
C THR A 98 -5.40 6.81 -10.97
N ARG A 99 -6.54 6.15 -11.25
CA ARG A 99 -7.50 5.65 -10.26
C ARG A 99 -7.35 4.15 -9.96
N VAL A 100 -6.33 3.48 -10.49
CA VAL A 100 -6.01 2.08 -10.15
C VAL A 100 -4.59 1.99 -9.63
N ILE A 101 -4.47 1.69 -8.34
CA ILE A 101 -3.22 1.81 -7.58
C ILE A 101 -2.94 0.47 -6.89
N GLY A 102 -1.78 -0.12 -7.16
CA GLY A 102 -1.27 -1.22 -6.35
C GLY A 102 -0.48 -0.66 -5.15
N SER A 103 -0.61 -1.26 -3.97
CA SER A 103 0.12 -0.83 -2.77
C SER A 103 1.63 -0.76 -2.96
N GLY A 104 2.17 -1.65 -3.81
CA GLY A 104 3.56 -1.62 -4.28
C GLY A 104 4.58 -1.60 -3.15
N CYS A 105 5.73 -0.98 -3.44
CA CYS A 105 6.87 -0.91 -2.54
C CYS A 105 6.70 0.05 -1.33
N ASN A 106 5.48 0.50 -1.00
CA ASN A 106 5.22 1.31 0.20
C ASN A 106 5.53 0.53 1.49
N LEU A 107 5.25 -0.79 1.51
CA LEU A 107 5.64 -1.67 2.62
C LEU A 107 7.15 -1.94 2.64
N ASP A 108 7.76 -2.20 1.49
CA ASP A 108 9.19 -2.51 1.37
C ASP A 108 10.05 -1.31 1.76
N SER A 109 9.63 -0.10 1.36
CA SER A 109 10.23 1.15 1.81
C SER A 109 10.04 1.37 3.30
N ALA A 110 8.92 0.96 3.90
CA ALA A 110 8.73 1.01 5.35
C ALA A 110 9.66 0.03 6.09
N ARG A 111 9.81 -1.21 5.59
CA ARG A 111 10.78 -2.19 6.11
C ARG A 111 12.22 -1.71 5.97
N PHE A 112 12.57 -1.14 4.81
CA PHE A 112 13.89 -0.60 4.53
C PHE A 112 14.26 0.53 5.52
N ARG A 113 13.31 1.46 5.73
CA ARG A 113 13.46 2.55 6.71
C ARG A 113 13.48 2.05 8.16
N TYR A 114 12.76 0.98 8.49
CA TYR A 114 12.85 0.31 9.79
C TYR A 114 14.27 -0.21 10.04
N LEU A 115 14.82 -1.01 9.12
CA LEU A 115 16.15 -1.63 9.27
C LEU A 115 17.29 -0.60 9.24
N ILE A 116 17.16 0.46 8.43
CA ILE A 116 18.10 1.61 8.48
C ILE A 116 18.02 2.29 9.86
N GLY A 117 16.82 2.50 10.39
CA GLY A 117 16.61 3.11 11.70
C GLY A 117 17.18 2.27 12.84
N GLU A 118 16.96 0.96 12.81
CA GLU A 118 17.53 -0.02 13.74
C GLU A 118 19.07 0.02 13.72
N LYS A 119 19.69 0.01 12.53
CA LYS A 119 21.15 0.08 12.38
C LYS A 119 21.75 1.40 12.84
N LEU A 120 21.01 2.51 12.75
CA LEU A 120 21.48 3.86 13.12
C LEU A 120 21.06 4.33 14.52
N GLY A 121 20.16 3.61 15.21
CA GLY A 121 19.52 4.08 16.44
C GLY A 121 18.59 5.29 16.23
N VAL A 122 17.99 5.42 15.04
CA VAL A 122 17.14 6.57 14.64
C VAL A 122 15.73 6.09 14.30
N HIS A 123 14.70 6.84 14.71
CA HIS A 123 13.32 6.44 14.41
C HIS A 123 13.03 6.44 12.89
N PRO A 124 12.34 5.43 12.31
CA PRO A 124 12.19 5.29 10.85
C PRO A 124 11.51 6.46 10.13
N THR A 125 10.78 7.32 10.84
CA THR A 125 10.25 8.58 10.28
C THR A 125 11.34 9.53 9.80
N SER A 126 12.50 9.51 10.48
CA SER A 126 13.66 10.39 10.23
C SER A 126 14.76 9.72 9.39
N CYS A 127 14.57 8.43 9.06
CA CYS A 127 15.37 7.71 8.08
C CYS A 127 14.66 7.75 6.73
N HIS A 128 15.34 8.22 5.69
CA HIS A 128 14.78 8.35 4.36
C HIS A 128 15.52 7.40 3.40
N GLY A 129 14.76 6.61 2.66
CA GLY A 129 15.25 5.62 1.71
C GLY A 129 14.04 5.01 0.98
N TRP A 130 14.24 4.64 -0.27
CA TRP A 130 13.16 4.20 -1.16
C TRP A 130 13.50 2.84 -1.76
N ILE A 131 12.52 1.94 -1.73
CA ILE A 131 12.47 0.76 -2.57
C ILE A 131 11.48 1.05 -3.71
N ILE A 132 11.88 0.79 -4.95
CA ILE A 132 11.05 0.94 -6.15
C ILE A 132 11.01 -0.37 -6.96
N GLY A 133 10.26 -0.40 -8.06
CA GLY A 133 10.15 -1.57 -8.93
C GLY A 133 9.05 -2.55 -8.50
N GLU A 134 9.30 -3.84 -8.70
CA GLU A 134 8.43 -4.93 -8.22
C GLU A 134 8.33 -4.93 -6.69
N HIS A 135 7.14 -5.22 -6.14
CA HIS A 135 7.00 -5.63 -4.75
C HIS A 135 7.39 -7.12 -4.64
N GLY A 136 8.68 -7.40 -4.45
CA GLY A 136 9.22 -8.75 -4.46
C GLY A 136 10.72 -8.82 -4.73
N ASP A 137 11.14 -9.95 -5.29
CA ASP A 137 12.56 -10.34 -5.41
C ASP A 137 13.36 -9.42 -6.36
N SER A 138 12.74 -8.78 -7.36
CA SER A 138 13.39 -7.79 -8.24
C SER A 138 13.24 -6.33 -7.79
N SER A 139 12.81 -6.08 -6.55
CA SER A 139 12.74 -4.75 -5.96
C SER A 139 14.11 -4.04 -5.93
N VAL A 140 14.11 -2.71 -6.09
CA VAL A 140 15.33 -1.91 -6.28
C VAL A 140 15.54 -0.92 -5.13
N PRO A 141 16.63 -1.04 -4.35
CA PRO A 141 16.98 -0.07 -3.31
C PRO A 141 17.71 1.15 -3.90
N LEU A 142 17.18 2.34 -3.67
CA LEU A 142 17.76 3.59 -4.16
C LEU A 142 18.80 4.14 -3.18
N TRP A 143 19.98 3.50 -3.15
CA TRP A 143 21.12 3.89 -2.31
C TRP A 143 21.56 5.34 -2.54
N SER A 144 21.42 5.86 -3.76
CA SER A 144 21.70 7.27 -4.10
C SER A 144 20.83 8.27 -3.31
N GLY A 145 19.61 7.87 -2.93
CA GLY A 145 18.65 8.71 -2.21
C GLY A 145 18.62 8.50 -0.69
N VAL A 146 19.39 7.55 -0.14
CA VAL A 146 19.35 7.22 1.30
C VAL A 146 19.99 8.34 2.12
N ASN A 147 19.23 8.92 3.05
CA ASN A 147 19.67 10.05 3.88
C ASN A 147 19.01 10.08 5.26
N VAL A 148 19.64 10.79 6.19
CA VAL A 148 19.06 11.21 7.48
C VAL A 148 19.22 12.72 7.57
N ALA A 149 18.13 13.45 7.85
CA ALA A 149 18.11 14.91 7.89
C ALA A 149 18.74 15.60 6.65
N GLY A 150 18.62 14.99 5.46
CA GLY A 150 19.21 15.49 4.21
C GLY A 150 20.69 15.14 3.99
N VAL A 151 21.39 14.55 4.97
CA VAL A 151 22.77 14.07 4.80
C VAL A 151 22.74 12.72 4.10
N ALA A 152 23.20 12.68 2.85
CA ALA A 152 23.21 11.47 2.02
C ALA A 152 24.27 10.47 2.51
N LEU A 153 23.85 9.25 2.85
CA LEU A 153 24.75 8.20 3.35
C LEU A 153 25.77 7.79 2.28
N LYS A 154 25.38 7.79 1.00
CA LYS A 154 26.25 7.49 -0.15
C LYS A 154 27.38 8.52 -0.35
N THR A 155 27.27 9.72 0.23
CA THR A 155 28.34 10.73 0.27
C THR A 155 29.31 10.48 1.42
N LEU A 156 28.84 9.90 2.53
CA LEU A 156 29.68 9.52 3.67
C LEU A 156 30.46 8.23 3.40
N ASP A 157 29.81 7.23 2.78
CA ASP A 157 30.47 6.05 2.20
C ASP A 157 30.02 5.83 0.74
N PRO A 158 30.86 6.14 -0.26
CA PRO A 158 30.61 5.83 -1.66
C PRO A 158 30.35 4.34 -1.94
N LYS A 159 30.81 3.43 -1.07
CA LYS A 159 30.63 1.98 -1.21
C LYS A 159 29.30 1.47 -0.67
N LEU A 160 28.53 2.28 0.06
CA LEU A 160 27.22 1.93 0.62
C LEU A 160 26.36 1.11 -0.37
N GLY A 161 25.98 -0.11 0.02
CA GLY A 161 25.12 -0.97 -0.79
C GLY A 161 25.83 -1.78 -1.90
N THR A 162 27.14 -1.63 -2.07
CA THR A 162 27.96 -2.50 -2.94
C THR A 162 28.49 -3.72 -2.18
N ASP A 163 29.00 -4.73 -2.87
CA ASP A 163 29.65 -5.88 -2.21
C ASP A 163 31.00 -5.53 -1.55
N SER A 164 31.55 -4.33 -1.82
CA SER A 164 32.79 -3.82 -1.22
C SER A 164 32.59 -2.99 0.05
N ASP A 165 31.33 -2.84 0.48
CA ASP A 165 30.87 -2.16 1.69
C ASP A 165 31.29 -2.95 2.94
N LYS A 166 32.02 -2.32 3.87
CA LYS A 166 32.48 -2.99 5.10
C LYS A 166 31.34 -3.24 6.09
N ASP A 167 30.36 -2.34 6.12
CA ASP A 167 29.20 -2.42 6.99
C ASP A 167 28.07 -3.24 6.35
N GLN A 168 28.26 -3.70 5.11
CA GLN A 168 27.37 -4.61 4.38
C GLN A 168 25.92 -4.09 4.29
N TRP A 169 25.72 -2.80 3.97
CA TRP A 169 24.37 -2.22 3.89
C TRP A 169 23.47 -2.90 2.86
N LYS A 170 24.06 -3.53 1.82
CA LYS A 170 23.34 -4.39 0.86
C LYS A 170 22.49 -5.47 1.54
N ASN A 171 22.93 -5.99 2.70
CA ASN A 171 22.17 -6.97 3.48
C ASN A 171 20.85 -6.43 4.04
N ILE A 172 20.68 -5.11 4.18
CA ILE A 172 19.39 -4.51 4.57
C ILE A 172 18.35 -4.74 3.47
N HIS A 173 18.69 -4.51 2.20
CA HIS A 173 17.76 -4.78 1.10
C HIS A 173 17.45 -6.29 0.97
N LYS A 174 18.47 -7.14 1.14
CA LYS A 174 18.27 -8.59 1.22
C LYS A 174 17.25 -8.97 2.31
N GLN A 175 17.37 -8.41 3.51
CA GLN A 175 16.40 -8.61 4.59
C GLN A 175 15.00 -8.07 4.25
N VAL A 176 14.86 -6.96 3.50
CA VAL A 176 13.54 -6.47 3.06
C VAL A 176 12.83 -7.49 2.16
N VAL A 177 13.55 -8.11 1.23
CA VAL A 177 13.04 -9.19 0.37
C VAL A 177 12.73 -10.45 1.20
N GLU A 178 13.68 -10.90 2.02
CA GLU A 178 13.55 -12.11 2.84
C GLU A 178 12.48 -11.99 3.95
N SER A 179 12.15 -10.77 4.40
CA SER A 179 11.16 -10.47 5.44
C SER A 179 9.80 -11.15 5.21
N ALA A 180 9.32 -11.21 3.97
CA ALA A 180 8.04 -11.84 3.67
C ALA A 180 8.10 -13.36 3.92
N TYR A 181 9.13 -14.01 3.39
CA TYR A 181 9.36 -15.44 3.51
C TYR A 181 9.63 -15.87 4.95
N GLU A 182 10.40 -15.09 5.71
CA GLU A 182 10.68 -15.37 7.12
C GLU A 182 9.40 -15.28 7.99
N ILE A 183 8.62 -14.21 7.84
CA ILE A 183 7.36 -14.06 8.58
C ILE A 183 6.36 -15.16 8.19
N ILE A 184 6.30 -15.55 6.91
CA ILE A 184 5.46 -16.67 6.45
C ILE A 184 5.95 -17.99 7.07
N LYS A 185 7.26 -18.24 7.15
CA LYS A 185 7.84 -19.42 7.80
C LYS A 185 7.51 -19.49 9.30
N LEU A 186 7.47 -18.35 9.99
CA LEU A 186 7.24 -18.27 11.45
C LEU A 186 5.76 -18.20 11.85
N LYS A 187 4.92 -17.49 11.08
CA LYS A 187 3.51 -17.19 11.41
C LYS A 187 2.51 -17.84 10.44
N GLY A 188 2.96 -18.32 9.28
CA GLY A 188 2.13 -18.84 8.19
C GLY A 188 1.65 -17.76 7.19
N TYR A 189 1.65 -16.48 7.56
CA TYR A 189 1.19 -15.37 6.70
C TYR A 189 1.66 -14.00 7.22
N THR A 190 1.62 -12.98 6.36
CA THR A 190 1.77 -11.57 6.75
C THR A 190 0.40 -10.88 6.85
N SER A 191 0.26 -9.86 7.71
CA SER A 191 -1.02 -9.12 7.86
C SER A 191 -0.84 -7.69 8.36
N TRP A 192 -0.23 -7.49 9.53
CA TRP A 192 -0.27 -6.20 10.24
C TRP A 192 0.45 -5.06 9.50
N ALA A 193 1.69 -5.29 9.05
CA ALA A 193 2.48 -4.25 8.39
C ALA A 193 1.87 -3.84 7.03
N ILE A 194 1.27 -4.77 6.27
CA ILE A 194 0.56 -4.45 5.03
C ILE A 194 -0.75 -3.71 5.31
N GLY A 195 -1.50 -4.07 6.36
CA GLY A 195 -2.70 -3.33 6.79
C GLY A 195 -2.40 -1.87 7.14
N LEU A 196 -1.32 -1.62 7.88
CA LEU A 196 -0.84 -0.27 8.18
C LEU A 196 -0.39 0.48 6.91
N SER A 197 0.33 -0.19 6.01
CA SER A 197 0.78 0.39 4.73
C SER A 197 -0.40 0.80 3.84
N VAL A 198 -1.42 -0.07 3.67
CA VAL A 198 -2.64 0.24 2.92
C VAL A 198 -3.42 1.39 3.55
N THR A 199 -3.48 1.45 4.89
CA THR A 199 -4.15 2.53 5.62
C THR A 199 -3.45 3.88 5.46
N ASP A 200 -2.12 3.89 5.39
CA ASP A 200 -1.33 5.09 5.10
C ASP A 200 -1.62 5.63 3.68
N LEU A 201 -1.74 4.74 2.69
CA LEU A 201 -2.13 5.11 1.32
C LEU A 201 -3.57 5.63 1.27
N ALA A 202 -4.53 4.93 1.90
CA ALA A 202 -5.93 5.35 1.97
C ALA A 202 -6.09 6.72 2.63
N GLY A 203 -5.32 6.98 3.71
CA GLY A 203 -5.26 8.27 4.37
C GLY A 203 -4.81 9.41 3.45
N SER A 204 -3.81 9.17 2.59
CA SER A 204 -3.37 10.17 1.59
C SER A 204 -4.43 10.47 0.54
N ILE A 205 -5.14 9.44 0.07
CA ILE A 205 -6.20 9.58 -0.94
C ILE A 205 -7.39 10.34 -0.37
N LEU A 206 -7.99 9.83 0.71
CA LEU A 206 -9.25 10.34 1.27
C LEU A 206 -9.09 11.74 1.87
N LYS A 207 -8.00 11.99 2.59
CA LYS A 207 -7.69 13.32 3.16
C LYS A 207 -7.00 14.25 2.14
N ASN A 208 -6.85 13.81 0.89
CA ASN A 208 -6.26 14.55 -0.23
C ASN A 208 -4.87 15.15 0.08
N LEU A 209 -4.02 14.41 0.79
CA LEU A 209 -2.81 14.95 1.42
C LEU A 209 -1.69 15.29 0.43
N ARG A 210 -1.73 14.78 -0.81
CA ARG A 210 -0.69 14.94 -1.83
C ARG A 210 0.70 14.49 -1.34
N ARG A 211 0.73 13.48 -0.46
CA ARG A 211 1.99 12.84 -0.01
C ARG A 211 2.56 11.94 -1.10
N VAL A 212 3.88 11.76 -1.07
CA VAL A 212 4.60 10.91 -2.01
C VAL A 212 4.76 9.49 -1.44
N HIS A 213 4.34 8.48 -2.21
CA HIS A 213 4.43 7.06 -1.83
C HIS A 213 4.96 6.21 -3.00
N PRO A 214 5.78 5.18 -2.77
CA PRO A 214 6.26 4.29 -3.83
C PRO A 214 5.20 3.21 -4.11
N VAL A 215 4.19 3.57 -4.89
CA VAL A 215 3.04 2.72 -5.25
C VAL A 215 3.10 2.27 -6.69
N SER A 216 2.46 1.13 -6.99
CA SER A 216 2.42 0.59 -8.34
C SER A 216 1.46 1.38 -9.22
N THR A 217 1.99 1.95 -10.29
CA THR A 217 1.29 2.70 -11.34
C THR A 217 1.92 2.42 -12.71
N MET A 218 1.31 2.89 -13.80
CA MET A 218 1.86 2.73 -15.14
C MET A 218 3.16 3.54 -15.31
N VAL A 219 4.26 2.88 -15.68
CA VAL A 219 5.59 3.51 -15.85
C VAL A 219 6.00 3.72 -17.32
N LYS A 220 5.08 3.47 -18.26
CA LYS A 220 5.27 3.71 -19.70
C LYS A 220 5.78 5.13 -19.99
N GLY A 221 6.87 5.23 -20.74
CA GLY A 221 7.54 6.49 -21.07
C GLY A 221 8.57 6.97 -20.04
N LEU A 222 8.71 6.29 -18.89
CA LEU A 222 9.76 6.58 -17.91
C LEU A 222 10.98 5.67 -18.12
N TYR A 223 12.18 6.22 -17.98
CA TYR A 223 13.46 5.50 -18.12
C TYR A 223 13.59 4.66 -19.40
N GLY A 224 12.90 5.03 -20.48
CA GLY A 224 12.91 4.30 -21.76
C GLY A 224 11.99 3.07 -21.85
N ILE A 225 11.20 2.78 -20.83
CA ILE A 225 10.15 1.73 -20.86
C ILE A 225 9.05 2.15 -21.84
N LYS A 226 8.62 1.25 -22.74
CA LYS A 226 7.62 1.56 -23.80
C LYS A 226 6.28 0.83 -23.58
N GLU A 227 6.32 -0.22 -22.78
CA GLU A 227 5.28 -1.19 -22.50
C GLU A 227 4.35 -0.69 -21.39
N GLU A 228 3.11 -1.18 -21.33
CA GLU A 228 2.10 -0.78 -20.31
C GLU A 228 2.28 -1.53 -18.99
N ILE A 229 3.49 -1.45 -18.44
CA ILE A 229 3.88 -2.14 -17.20
C ILE A 229 3.49 -1.29 -15.98
N PHE A 230 3.00 -1.96 -14.93
CA PHE A 230 2.73 -1.37 -13.62
C PHE A 230 3.86 -1.72 -12.63
N LEU A 231 4.58 -0.71 -12.16
CA LEU A 231 5.71 -0.84 -11.23
C LEU A 231 5.64 0.24 -10.15
N SER A 232 6.26 -0.05 -9.00
CA SER A 232 6.33 0.92 -7.90
C SER A 232 7.30 2.04 -8.22
N ILE A 233 6.83 3.28 -8.13
CA ILE A 233 7.63 4.50 -8.29
C ILE A 233 7.04 5.60 -7.37
N PRO A 234 7.83 6.58 -6.86
CA PRO A 234 7.28 7.57 -5.95
C PRO A 234 6.24 8.46 -6.65
N CYS A 235 4.98 8.36 -6.21
CA CYS A 235 3.82 9.04 -6.77
C CYS A 235 3.16 9.97 -5.75
N VAL A 236 2.67 11.12 -6.20
CA VAL A 236 1.83 12.02 -5.40
C VAL A 236 0.41 11.46 -5.36
N LEU A 237 -0.06 11.12 -4.15
CA LEU A 237 -1.39 10.57 -3.91
C LEU A 237 -2.34 11.59 -3.28
N GLY A 238 -3.52 11.76 -3.90
CA GLY A 238 -4.62 12.57 -3.37
C GLY A 238 -5.98 12.00 -3.78
N ARG A 239 -7.04 12.81 -3.70
CA ARG A 239 -8.44 12.37 -3.91
C ARG A 239 -8.72 11.75 -5.28
N ASN A 240 -7.90 12.09 -6.28
CA ASN A 240 -8.02 11.57 -7.66
C ASN A 240 -7.10 10.35 -7.92
N GLY A 241 -6.52 9.78 -6.86
CA GLY A 241 -5.50 8.73 -6.95
C GLY A 241 -4.11 9.30 -7.19
N VAL A 242 -3.35 8.71 -8.12
CA VAL A 242 -2.04 9.22 -8.57
C VAL A 242 -2.26 10.45 -9.45
N SER A 243 -1.87 11.63 -8.96
CA SER A 243 -1.92 12.86 -9.77
C SER A 243 -0.59 13.16 -10.47
N ASP A 244 0.54 12.79 -9.86
CA ASP A 244 1.87 13.11 -10.36
C ASP A 244 2.84 11.96 -10.06
N VAL A 245 3.86 11.77 -10.90
CA VAL A 245 4.96 10.81 -10.68
C VAL A 245 6.27 11.57 -10.52
N VAL A 246 7.02 11.29 -9.46
CA VAL A 246 8.34 11.88 -9.22
C VAL A 246 9.36 11.17 -10.13
N LYS A 247 9.96 11.93 -11.05
CA LYS A 247 11.08 11.45 -11.87
C LYS A 247 12.35 11.45 -11.03
N VAL A 248 12.64 10.30 -10.41
CA VAL A 248 13.84 10.12 -9.58
C VAL A 248 15.08 10.09 -10.47
N ASN A 249 16.15 10.78 -10.06
CA ASN A 249 17.45 10.72 -10.73
C ASN A 249 18.17 9.42 -10.33
N LEU A 250 17.88 8.33 -11.04
CA LEU A 250 18.53 7.04 -10.85
C LEU A 250 19.98 7.10 -11.36
N ASN A 251 20.90 6.44 -10.66
CA ASN A 251 22.22 6.15 -11.24
C ASN A 251 22.12 4.99 -12.25
N SER A 252 23.17 4.75 -13.05
CA SER A 252 23.14 3.75 -14.13
C SER A 252 22.88 2.31 -13.66
N GLU A 253 23.28 1.95 -12.45
CA GLU A 253 23.00 0.63 -11.85
C GLU A 253 21.55 0.55 -11.35
N GLU A 254 21.07 1.59 -10.65
CA GLU A 254 19.68 1.70 -10.19
C GLU A 254 18.68 1.69 -11.38
N GLU A 255 18.99 2.38 -12.47
CA GLU A 255 18.16 2.38 -13.69
C GLU A 255 18.18 1.01 -14.39
N ALA A 256 19.35 0.34 -14.44
CA ALA A 256 19.46 -1.00 -15.01
C ALA A 256 18.65 -2.05 -14.20
N PHE A 257 18.69 -1.99 -12.87
CA PHE A 257 17.85 -2.84 -12.03
C PHE A 257 16.36 -2.51 -12.15
N PHE A 258 15.98 -1.23 -12.25
CA PHE A 258 14.58 -0.84 -12.45
C PHE A 258 14.03 -1.36 -13.79
N LYS A 259 14.82 -1.27 -14.87
CA LYS A 259 14.51 -1.87 -16.17
C LYS A 259 14.37 -3.38 -16.08
N LYS A 260 15.31 -4.07 -15.44
CA LYS A 260 15.26 -5.53 -15.23
C LYS A 260 14.00 -5.95 -14.47
N SER A 261 13.57 -5.18 -13.47
CA SER A 261 12.31 -5.40 -12.75
C SER A 261 11.09 -5.24 -13.65
N ALA A 262 11.12 -4.25 -14.56
CA ALA A 262 10.09 -4.08 -15.60
C ALA A 262 10.04 -5.27 -16.55
N ASP A 263 11.18 -5.75 -17.05
CA ASP A 263 11.27 -6.91 -17.94
C ASP A 263 10.72 -8.18 -17.27
N THR A 264 11.03 -8.41 -15.99
CA THR A 264 10.47 -9.52 -15.20
C THR A 264 8.93 -9.48 -15.19
N LEU A 265 8.33 -8.35 -14.81
CA LEU A 265 6.87 -8.23 -14.77
C LEU A 265 6.24 -8.29 -16.16
N TRP A 266 6.86 -7.69 -17.17
CA TRP A 266 6.37 -7.73 -18.55
C TRP A 266 6.31 -9.15 -19.12
N ASN A 267 7.31 -9.98 -18.80
CA ASN A 267 7.34 -11.36 -19.24
C ASN A 267 6.16 -12.18 -18.69
N VAL A 268 5.64 -11.87 -17.50
CA VAL A 268 4.42 -12.48 -16.96
C VAL A 268 3.16 -11.80 -17.53
N GLN A 269 3.14 -10.46 -17.55
CA GLN A 269 1.96 -9.66 -17.91
C GLN A 269 1.54 -9.86 -19.39
N LYS A 270 2.50 -10.06 -20.30
CA LYS A 270 2.24 -10.27 -21.75
C LYS A 270 1.51 -11.59 -22.06
N GLU A 271 1.55 -12.56 -21.15
CA GLU A 271 0.97 -13.90 -21.33
C GLU A 271 -0.45 -14.00 -20.75
N LEU A 272 -0.95 -12.94 -20.11
CA LEU A 272 -2.31 -12.85 -19.59
C LEU A 272 -3.33 -12.67 -20.73
N ILE A 273 -4.17 -13.68 -20.93
CA ILE A 273 -5.32 -13.66 -21.83
C ILE A 273 -6.55 -13.16 -21.05
N PHE A 274 -7.34 -12.28 -21.66
CA PHE A 274 -8.59 -11.71 -21.14
C PHE A 274 -9.73 -11.98 -22.12
#